data_AF-I3L4Q5-F1
#
_entry.id   AF-I3L4Q5-F1
#
_cell.length_a   1.000
_cell.length_b   1.000
_cell.length_c   1.000
_cell.angle_alpha   90.00
_cell.angle_beta   90.00
_cell.angle_gamma   90.00
#
_symmetry.space_group_name_H-M   'P 1'
#
loop_
_entity.id
_entity.type
_entity.pdbx_description
1 polymer ?
#
loop_
_entity_poly.entity_id
_entity_poly.type
_entity_poly.pdbx_seq_one_letter_code
_entity_poly.pdbx_strand_id
1 'polypeptide(L)'
;MTEVVPSSALSEVSLRLLCHDDIDTVKHLCGDWFPIEYPDSWYRDITSNKKFFSLAATYRGAIVGMIVAEIKNRTKIHKEDGDILASNFSVDT
;
A
#
# COMPACT_ATOMS: atom_id res chain seq x y z
N MET A 1 -28.06 -17.82 17.09
CA MET A 1 -27.41 -16.50 17.19
C MET A 1 -27.71 -15.80 15.87
N THR A 2 -28.72 -14.93 15.85
CA THR A 2 -29.01 -14.12 14.64
C THR A 2 -27.99 -12.99 14.61
N GLU A 3 -26.98 -13.09 13.75
CA GLU A 3 -26.05 -11.99 13.52
C GLU A 3 -26.80 -10.84 12.85
N VAL A 4 -27.28 -9.91 13.67
CA VAL A 4 -27.76 -8.62 13.18
C VAL A 4 -26.50 -7.80 12.92
N VAL A 5 -26.02 -7.82 11.67
CA VAL A 5 -24.96 -6.90 11.24
C VAL A 5 -25.51 -5.47 11.41
N PRO A 6 -24.92 -4.64 12.28
CA PRO A 6 -25.41 -3.29 12.50
C PRO A 6 -25.33 -2.51 11.19
N SER A 7 -26.36 -1.74 10.84
CA SER A 7 -26.38 -0.89 9.64
C SER A 7 -25.23 0.14 9.60
N SER A 8 -24.53 0.37 10.71
CA SER A 8 -23.34 1.21 10.81
C SER A 8 -22.05 0.54 10.36
N ALA A 9 -22.00 -0.79 10.27
CA ALA A 9 -20.77 -1.54 10.00
C ALA A 9 -20.12 -1.15 8.66
N LEU A 10 -20.93 -0.76 7.66
CA LEU A 10 -20.44 -0.28 6.36
C LEU A 10 -19.88 1.15 6.42
N SER A 11 -20.35 1.99 7.33
CA SER A 11 -19.82 3.35 7.55
C SER A 11 -18.56 3.37 8.43
N GLU A 12 -18.27 2.27 9.11
CA GLU A 12 -17.09 2.11 9.95
C GLU A 12 -15.83 1.77 9.14
N VAL A 13 -16.01 1.39 7.86
CA VAL A 13 -14.92 1.19 6.90
C VAL A 13 -14.66 2.49 6.15
N SER A 14 -13.39 2.91 6.10
CA SER A 14 -13.00 4.07 5.28
C SER A 14 -11.62 3.88 4.66
N LEU A 15 -11.37 4.63 3.59
CA LEU A 15 -10.10 4.64 2.89
C LEU A 15 -9.36 5.94 3.18
N ARG A 16 -8.06 5.85 3.47
CA ARG A 16 -7.18 7.03 3.59
C ARG A 16 -5.77 6.71 3.13
N LEU A 17 -5.02 7.74 2.76
CA LEU A 17 -3.60 7.58 2.49
C LEU A 17 -2.85 7.28 3.80
N LEU A 18 -1.77 6.50 3.69
CA LEU A 18 -0.81 6.36 4.78
C LEU A 18 -0.13 7.69 5.08
N CYS A 19 0.23 7.89 6.34
CA CYS A 19 1.05 9.01 6.80
C CYS A 19 2.21 8.50 7.67
N HIS A 20 3.14 9.40 8.02
CA HIS A 20 4.31 9.09 8.83
C HIS A 20 3.98 8.37 10.16
N ASP A 21 2.86 8.73 10.79
CA ASP A 21 2.47 8.16 12.08
C ASP A 21 2.02 6.69 11.98
N ASP A 22 1.80 6.18 10.77
CA ASP A 22 1.37 4.80 10.55
C ASP A 22 2.53 3.78 10.57
N ILE A 23 3.80 4.22 10.59
CA ILE A 23 4.99 3.37 10.41
C ILE A 23 4.96 2.14 11.32
N ASP A 24 4.75 2.32 12.62
CA ASP A 24 4.81 1.21 13.59
C ASP A 24 3.65 0.22 13.37
N THR A 25 2.46 0.73 13.05
CA THR A 25 1.29 -0.11 12.76
C THR A 25 1.51 -0.91 11.48
N VAL A 26 2.03 -0.28 10.43
CA VAL A 26 2.33 -0.93 9.14
C VAL A 26 3.42 -1.98 9.31
N LYS A 27 4.48 -1.70 10.08
CA LYS A 27 5.56 -2.65 10.35
C LYS A 27 5.06 -3.89 11.06
N HIS A 28 4.18 -3.74 12.04
CA HIS A 28 3.55 -4.86 12.73
C HIS A 28 2.71 -5.71 11.77
N LEU A 29 1.80 -5.09 11.01
CA LEU A 29 0.93 -5.78 10.05
C LEU A 29 1.72 -6.52 8.96
N CYS A 30 2.75 -5.87 8.39
CA CYS A 30 3.60 -6.51 7.39
C CYS A 30 4.37 -7.72 7.96
N GLY A 31 4.75 -7.68 9.24
CA GLY A 31 5.36 -8.82 9.93
C GLY A 31 4.43 -10.03 10.06
N ASP A 32 3.11 -9.79 10.14
CA ASP A 32 2.10 -10.86 10.18
C ASP A 32 1.72 -11.34 8.77
N TRP A 33 1.67 -10.44 7.78
CA TRP A 33 1.17 -10.75 6.43
C TRP A 33 2.19 -11.42 5.52
N PHE A 34 3.47 -11.09 5.68
CA PHE A 34 4.51 -11.49 4.74
C PHE A 34 5.68 -12.16 5.49
N PRO A 35 6.15 -13.32 5.02
CA PRO A 35 7.32 -14.00 5.60
C PRO A 35 8.65 -13.39 5.09
N ILE A 36 8.73 -12.06 4.97
CA ILE A 36 9.90 -11.32 4.49
C ILE A 36 10.09 -10.07 5.35
N GLU A 37 11.35 -9.75 5.67
CA GLU A 37 11.69 -8.56 6.43
C GLU A 37 12.00 -7.38 5.50
N TYR A 38 11.18 -6.34 5.59
CA TYR A 38 11.45 -5.06 4.90
C TYR A 38 12.32 -4.16 5.79
N PRO A 39 13.28 -3.42 5.22
CA PRO A 39 14.11 -2.49 5.99
C PRO A 39 13.30 -1.26 6.43
N ASP A 40 13.73 -0.61 7.53
CA ASP A 40 13.07 0.61 8.05
C ASP A 40 12.93 1.74 7.03
N SER A 41 13.88 1.85 6.08
CA SER A 41 13.80 2.82 5.00
C SER A 41 12.60 2.59 4.09
N TRP A 42 12.22 1.34 3.85
CA TRP A 42 11.07 1.00 3.01
C TRP A 42 9.77 1.48 3.66
N TYR A 43 9.58 1.21 4.96
CA TYR A 43 8.41 1.69 5.71
C TYR A 43 8.32 3.22 5.69
N ARG A 44 9.42 3.93 5.95
CA ARG A 44 9.47 5.40 5.87
C ARG A 44 9.09 5.92 4.48
N ASP A 45 9.60 5.27 3.43
CA ASP A 45 9.33 5.64 2.05
C ASP A 45 7.84 5.51 1.72
N ILE A 46 7.22 4.37 2.01
CA ILE A 46 5.83 4.12 1.63
C ILE A 46 4.82 4.95 2.46
N THR A 47 5.19 5.40 3.66
CA THR A 47 4.31 6.24 4.51
C THR A 47 4.48 7.74 4.30
N SER A 48 5.58 8.19 3.68
CA SER A 48 5.94 9.61 3.66
C SER A 48 6.32 10.15 2.29
N ASN A 49 6.69 9.29 1.33
CA ASN A 49 7.07 9.72 -0.02
C ASN A 49 5.86 9.74 -0.96
N LYS A 50 5.53 10.94 -1.46
CA LYS A 50 4.36 11.18 -2.34
C LYS A 50 4.45 10.50 -3.71
N LYS A 51 5.58 9.92 -4.09
CA LYS A 51 5.69 9.12 -5.32
C LYS A 51 4.87 7.82 -5.24
N PHE A 52 4.60 7.34 -4.02
CA PHE A 52 3.80 6.15 -3.80
C PHE A 52 2.33 6.50 -3.63
N PHE A 53 1.48 5.69 -4.24
CA PHE A 53 0.08 5.57 -3.88
C PHE A 53 -0.04 4.51 -2.79
N SER A 54 -0.06 4.97 -1.54
CA SER A 54 -0.13 4.13 -0.35
C SER A 54 -1.47 4.31 0.35
N LEU A 55 -2.39 3.40 0.11
CA LEU A 55 -3.78 3.48 0.55
C LEU A 55 -4.07 2.42 1.61
N ALA A 56 -4.59 2.85 2.76
CA ALA A 56 -5.08 1.97 3.81
C ALA A 56 -6.61 1.86 3.76
N ALA A 57 -7.09 0.63 3.95
CA ALA A 57 -8.44 0.38 4.42
C ALA A 57 -8.42 0.38 5.96
N THR A 58 -9.33 1.15 6.54
CA THR A 58 -9.48 1.26 7.99
C THR A 58 -10.84 0.75 8.40
N TYR A 59 -10.92 0.12 9.57
CA TYR A 59 -12.17 -0.21 10.24
C TYR A 59 -12.10 0.35 11.67
N ARG A 60 -13.05 1.24 12.01
CA ARG A 60 -13.05 1.96 13.30
C ARG A 60 -11.73 2.70 13.57
N GLY A 61 -11.12 3.25 12.53
CA GLY A 61 -9.85 4.00 12.58
C GLY A 61 -8.57 3.14 12.59
N ALA A 62 -8.67 1.83 12.83
CA ALA A 62 -7.52 0.93 12.77
C ALA A 62 -7.30 0.43 11.33
N ILE A 63 -6.03 0.33 10.90
CA ILE A 63 -5.69 -0.23 9.59
C ILE A 63 -5.96 -1.73 9.59
N VAL A 64 -6.74 -2.20 8.62
CA VAL A 64 -7.08 -3.63 8.44
C VAL A 64 -6.61 -4.20 7.10
N GLY A 65 -6.11 -3.34 6.21
CA GLY A 65 -5.55 -3.72 4.92
C GLY A 65 -4.88 -2.53 4.25
N MET A 66 -3.93 -2.76 3.34
CA MET A 66 -3.32 -1.69 2.56
C MET A 66 -2.88 -2.15 1.16
N ILE A 67 -2.79 -1.21 0.23
CA ILE A 67 -2.13 -1.36 -1.06
C ILE A 67 -1.10 -0.24 -1.23
N VAL A 68 0.11 -0.60 -1.65
CA VAL A 68 1.20 0.33 -1.92
C VAL A 68 1.67 0.13 -3.36
N ALA A 69 1.64 1.18 -4.16
CA ALA A 69 2.05 1.15 -5.56
C ALA A 69 2.86 2.39 -5.95
N GLU A 70 3.71 2.27 -6.97
CA GLU A 70 4.44 3.39 -7.58
C GLU A 70 4.08 3.44 -9.05
N ILE A 71 3.56 4.59 -9.52
CA ILE A 71 3.44 4.85 -10.95
C ILE A 71 4.80 5.36 -11.42
N LYS A 72 5.48 4.58 -12.26
CA LYS A 72 6.82 4.92 -12.75
C LYS A 72 6.96 4.65 -14.24
N ASN A 73 7.83 5.42 -14.88
CA ASN A 73 8.20 5.22 -16.27
C ASN A 73 8.82 3.82 -16.46
N ARG A 74 8.61 3.20 -17.63
CA ARG A 74 9.14 1.85 -17.93
C ARG A 74 10.65 1.73 -17.73
N THR A 75 11.39 2.83 -17.90
CA THR A 75 12.86 2.88 -17.69
C THR A 75 13.28 2.68 -16.23
N LYS A 76 12.34 2.78 -15.28
CA LYS A 76 12.54 2.55 -13.85
C LYS A 76 12.09 1.15 -13.40
N ILE A 77 11.65 0.31 -14.34
CA ILE A 77 11.40 -1.11 -14.08
C ILE A 77 12.74 -1.81 -13.86
N HIS A 78 12.77 -2.80 -12.99
CA HIS A 78 13.98 -3.58 -12.78
C HIS A 78 14.31 -4.43 -14.02
N LYS A 79 15.56 -4.84 -14.17
CA LYS A 79 16.03 -5.47 -15.41
C LYS A 79 15.35 -6.82 -15.66
N GLU A 80 15.07 -7.55 -14.58
CA GLU A 80 14.39 -8.85 -14.60
C GLU A 80 12.98 -8.79 -15.20
N ASP A 81 12.32 -7.62 -15.12
CA ASP A 81 10.94 -7.39 -15.56
C ASP A 81 10.85 -6.45 -16.79
N GLY A 82 11.98 -6.22 -17.47
CA GLY A 82 12.10 -5.21 -18.53
C GLY A 82 11.28 -5.51 -19.79
N ASP A 83 10.73 -6.71 -19.93
CA ASP A 83 9.97 -7.17 -21.08
C ASP A 83 8.45 -7.11 -20.89
N ILE A 84 7.95 -6.67 -19.72
CA ILE A 84 6.51 -6.50 -19.46
C ILE A 84 5.84 -5.56 -20.47
N LEU A 85 6.50 -4.47 -20.84
CA LEU A 85 6.03 -3.54 -21.86
C LEU A 85 6.90 -3.62 -23.11
N ALA A 86 6.26 -3.71 -24.28
CA ALA A 86 6.96 -3.75 -25.55
C ALA A 86 7.88 -2.54 -25.75
N SER A 87 9.07 -2.78 -26.29
CA SER A 87 10.12 -1.76 -26.46
C SER A 87 9.73 -0.61 -27.40
N ASN A 88 8.71 -0.80 -28.23
CA ASN A 88 8.20 0.18 -29.18
C ASN A 88 7.27 1.24 -28.56
N PHE A 89 6.81 1.08 -27.31
CA PHE A 89 6.11 2.16 -26.61
C PHE A 89 7.08 3.33 -26.33
N SER A 90 6.59 4.57 -26.43
CA SER A 90 7.40 5.77 -26.18
C SER A 90 8.03 5.73 -24.78
N VAL A 91 9.27 6.21 -24.68
CA VAL A 91 9.94 6.42 -23.39
C VAL A 91 9.50 7.76 -22.76
N ASP A 92 8.92 8.66 -23.56
CA ASP A 92 8.59 10.02 -23.19
C ASP A 92 7.08 10.21 -22.97
N THR A 93 6.70 10.52 -21.72
CA THR A 93 5.84 11.65 -21.32
C THR A 93 6.10 11.95 -19.84
#